data_AF-D5SQZ8-F1
#
_entry.id   AF-D5SQZ8-F1
#
_cell.length_a   1.000
_cell.length_b   1.000
_cell.length_c   1.000
_cell.angle_alpha   90.00
_cell.angle_beta   90.00
_cell.angle_gamma   90.00
#
_symmetry.space_group_name_H-M   'P 1'
#
loop_
_entity.id
_entity.type
_entity.pdbx_description
1 polymer ?
#
loop_
_entity_poly.entity_id
_entity_poly.type
_entity_poly.pdbx_seq_one_letter_code
_entity_poly.pdbx_strand_id
1 'polypeptide(L)'
;MVFCAIAICGVLLTDLPAKEAERTLSRLTDAEQKLLDQSPFFCEVKQHFGKWDLNQNQELSTEEIELALHNSNVRSAQAAAVTSLRRAVRGDKELAPLSLDKIARGVVTKPTAQPAPPKYQSMFETALKKIETTKRDLFADGPPQLESISQGRLGDCFLLVSMGTCAYCDPDRLMKMMQQQPDGKILVTLGNGRQLTIEAPTDGEVAIGATSRNTGCWTNTYEKAVGTVMLERASKKGTRHVTPLSLIGVGGTPSVPLEILTGHKVRKHSCQPYREAKDESGRSTADLSALREDLKRAFAEKRLVVGGCGPKGSQTLVKGIYYNHSYGVLEYDEVTDTVLFWNPFGHKYTPKGPDGLENGYTTTNGKFRVPLNEAVMWFGSFSIETTEAAPEM
;
A
#
# COMPACT_ATOMS: atom_id res chain seq x y z
N MET A 1 42.43 -1.28 63.12
CA MET A 1 41.84 -0.74 61.88
C MET A 1 40.71 -1.66 61.47
N VAL A 2 39.53 -1.06 61.39
CA VAL A 2 38.24 -1.62 61.00
C VAL A 2 38.23 -1.88 59.48
N PHE A 3 37.60 -2.97 59.03
CA PHE A 3 36.74 -3.10 57.83
C PHE A 3 36.30 -4.59 57.76
N CYS A 4 35.21 -4.98 58.40
CA CYS A 4 33.79 -4.86 58.02
C CYS A 4 33.44 -5.56 56.69
N ALA A 5 32.65 -6.63 56.85
CA ALA A 5 32.03 -7.45 55.81
C ALA A 5 31.02 -6.68 54.96
N ILE A 6 30.92 -7.02 53.68
CA ILE A 6 29.80 -6.64 52.82
C ILE A 6 29.01 -7.90 52.50
N ALA A 7 27.79 -7.94 53.03
CA ALA A 7 26.78 -8.94 52.75
C ALA A 7 26.14 -8.68 51.39
N ILE A 8 25.93 -9.79 50.67
CA ILE A 8 25.19 -9.89 49.42
C ILE A 8 23.71 -9.68 49.72
N CYS A 9 23.07 -8.70 49.08
CA CYS A 9 21.63 -8.59 49.05
C CYS A 9 21.18 -8.59 47.58
N GLY A 10 20.51 -9.68 47.19
CA GLY A 10 19.90 -9.84 45.87
C GLY A 10 18.72 -8.89 45.70
N VAL A 11 18.68 -8.22 44.56
CA VAL A 11 17.52 -7.45 44.12
C VAL A 11 16.94 -8.17 42.90
N LEU A 12 15.73 -8.69 43.07
CA LEU A 12 14.85 -9.16 42.00
C LEU A 12 14.58 -8.02 41.02
N LEU A 13 15.03 -8.18 39.78
CA LEU A 13 14.69 -7.33 38.64
C LEU A 13 13.43 -7.86 37.95
N THR A 14 12.25 -7.44 38.41
CA THR A 14 11.00 -7.54 37.65
C THR A 14 10.10 -6.33 37.96
N ASP A 15 9.57 -5.70 36.90
CA ASP A 15 8.43 -4.74 36.89
C ASP A 15 8.65 -3.22 37.07
N LEU A 16 9.77 -2.66 36.61
CA LEU A 16 9.97 -1.20 36.61
C LEU A 16 9.48 -0.40 35.36
N PRO A 17 9.26 -0.93 34.14
CA PRO A 17 8.85 -0.09 33.01
C PRO A 17 7.37 0.36 33.01
N ALA A 18 6.49 -0.34 33.72
CA ALA A 18 5.04 -0.07 33.65
C ALA A 18 4.57 1.07 34.58
N LYS A 19 5.29 1.33 35.68
CA LYS A 19 4.85 2.27 36.73
C LYS A 19 5.18 3.74 36.44
N GLU A 20 6.17 4.04 35.60
CA GLU A 20 6.47 5.44 35.23
C GLU A 20 5.62 5.94 34.06
N ALA A 21 5.12 5.04 33.20
CA ALA A 21 4.14 5.38 32.17
C ALA A 21 2.79 5.87 32.74
N GLU A 22 2.48 5.55 34.00
CA GLU A 22 1.25 6.01 34.68
C GLU A 22 1.30 7.46 35.18
N ARG A 23 2.47 8.11 35.20
CA ARG A 23 2.62 9.46 35.77
C ARG A 23 2.37 10.64 34.83
N THR A 24 1.99 10.40 33.58
CA THR A 24 1.72 11.46 32.60
C THR A 24 0.37 11.30 31.89
N LEU A 25 -0.66 10.79 32.58
CA LEU A 25 -2.06 11.03 32.20
C LEU A 25 -2.57 12.20 33.05
N SER A 26 -2.55 13.42 32.50
CA SER A 26 -3.15 14.56 33.21
C SER A 26 -4.62 14.25 33.50
N ARG A 27 -5.04 14.39 34.78
CA ARG A 27 -6.37 14.01 35.34
C ARG A 27 -7.48 13.79 34.30
N LEU A 28 -7.57 12.55 33.80
CA LEU A 28 -8.77 12.07 33.12
C LEU A 28 -9.91 11.97 34.14
N THR A 29 -11.13 12.18 33.71
CA THR A 29 -12.32 11.87 34.51
C THR A 29 -12.47 10.36 34.66
N ASP A 30 -13.17 9.91 35.72
CA ASP A 30 -13.47 8.48 35.92
C ASP A 30 -14.16 7.84 34.71
N ALA A 31 -15.00 8.61 34.00
CA ALA A 31 -15.66 8.18 32.78
C ALA A 31 -14.67 7.97 31.62
N GLU A 32 -13.72 8.87 31.45
CA GLU A 32 -12.67 8.76 30.43
C GLU A 32 -11.70 7.61 30.75
N GLN A 33 -11.33 7.45 32.03
CA GLN A 33 -10.51 6.32 32.46
C GLN A 33 -11.22 4.99 32.16
N LYS A 34 -12.51 4.89 32.48
CA LYS A 34 -13.32 3.71 32.15
C LYS A 34 -13.37 3.43 30.65
N LEU A 35 -13.45 4.45 29.80
CA LEU A 35 -13.41 4.29 28.34
C LEU A 35 -12.06 3.75 27.86
N LEU A 36 -10.94 4.22 28.43
CA LEU A 36 -9.62 3.67 28.13
C LEU A 36 -9.48 2.22 28.53
N ASP A 37 -9.89 1.90 29.76
CA ASP A 37 -9.77 0.55 30.32
C ASP A 37 -10.63 -0.46 29.56
N GLN A 38 -11.71 0.01 28.91
CA GLN A 38 -12.59 -0.79 28.07
C GLN A 38 -12.16 -0.86 26.59
N SER A 39 -11.10 -0.16 26.16
CA SER A 39 -10.63 -0.20 24.77
C SER A 39 -9.59 -1.31 24.58
N PRO A 40 -9.91 -2.40 23.83
CA PRO A 40 -8.92 -3.41 23.48
C PRO A 40 -7.69 -2.83 22.80
N PHE A 41 -7.88 -1.84 21.92
CA PHE A 41 -6.77 -1.12 21.30
C PHE A 41 -5.83 -0.50 22.34
N PHE A 42 -6.38 0.27 23.29
CA PHE A 42 -5.54 0.98 24.24
C PHE A 42 -4.85 0.03 25.23
N CYS A 43 -5.51 -1.06 25.63
CA CYS A 43 -4.90 -2.09 26.45
C CYS A 43 -3.64 -2.67 25.80
N GLU A 44 -3.71 -3.05 24.52
CA GLU A 44 -2.57 -3.54 23.75
C GLU A 44 -1.45 -2.50 23.64
N VAL A 45 -1.81 -1.24 23.35
CA VAL A 45 -0.83 -0.16 23.31
C VAL A 45 -0.15 0.02 24.67
N LYS A 46 -0.90 0.16 25.77
CA LYS A 46 -0.34 0.37 27.12
C LYS A 46 0.60 -0.76 27.51
N GLN A 47 0.24 -2.01 27.22
CA GLN A 47 1.03 -3.18 27.57
C GLN A 47 2.35 -3.27 26.79
N HIS A 48 2.35 -2.84 25.52
CA HIS A 48 3.47 -3.07 24.60
C HIS A 48 4.26 -1.82 24.21
N PHE A 49 3.82 -0.63 24.60
CA PHE A 49 4.42 0.66 24.24
C PHE A 49 5.95 0.68 24.44
N GLY A 50 6.42 0.31 25.63
CA GLY A 50 7.85 0.32 25.95
C GLY A 50 8.70 -0.69 25.16
N LYS A 51 8.09 -1.66 24.46
CA LYS A 51 8.79 -2.55 23.53
C LYS A 51 8.88 -1.98 22.12
N TRP A 52 7.99 -1.05 21.78
CA TRP A 52 7.95 -0.39 20.47
C TRP A 52 8.74 0.92 20.49
N ASP A 53 8.84 1.59 21.65
CA ASP A 53 9.71 2.74 21.90
C ASP A 53 11.16 2.24 22.06
N LEU A 54 11.89 2.20 20.94
CA LEU A 54 13.22 1.60 20.86
C LEU A 54 14.29 2.50 21.47
N ASN A 55 14.09 3.81 21.45
CA ASN A 55 15.01 4.78 22.02
C ASN A 55 14.67 5.19 23.47
N GLN A 56 13.55 4.70 24.01
CA GLN A 56 13.08 4.90 25.38
C GLN A 56 12.81 6.38 25.74
N ASN A 57 12.38 7.19 24.77
CA ASN A 57 12.08 8.61 24.98
C ASN A 57 10.61 8.87 25.37
N GLN A 58 9.82 7.82 25.59
CA GLN A 58 8.39 7.86 25.91
C GLN A 58 7.48 8.31 24.76
N GLU A 59 7.98 8.30 23.53
CA GLU A 59 7.24 8.64 22.32
C GLU A 59 7.52 7.64 21.19
N LEU A 60 6.50 7.24 20.44
CA LEU A 60 6.68 6.43 19.24
C LEU A 60 6.88 7.33 18.02
N SER A 61 8.06 7.24 17.43
CA SER A 61 8.37 7.80 16.11
C SER A 61 7.66 7.04 14.98
N THR A 62 7.63 7.64 13.78
CA THR A 62 7.09 6.95 12.60
C THR A 62 7.91 5.71 12.27
N GLU A 63 9.23 5.79 12.42
CA GLU A 63 10.18 4.72 12.17
C GLU A 63 9.98 3.54 13.12
N GLU A 64 9.77 3.80 14.41
CA GLU A 64 9.49 2.76 15.41
C GLU A 64 8.17 2.03 15.13
N ILE A 65 7.14 2.77 14.73
CA ILE A 65 5.86 2.18 14.31
C ILE A 65 6.04 1.29 13.09
N GLU A 66 6.77 1.74 12.06
CA GLU A 66 7.03 0.95 10.86
C GLU A 66 7.89 -0.30 11.16
N LEU A 67 8.88 -0.20 12.06
CA LEU A 67 9.70 -1.33 12.52
C LEU A 67 8.86 -2.35 13.31
N ALA A 68 7.95 -1.88 14.18
CA ALA A 68 7.04 -2.76 14.92
C ALA A 68 6.09 -3.52 13.98
N LEU A 69 5.63 -2.91 12.88
CA LEU A 69 4.81 -3.61 11.86
C LEU A 69 5.60 -4.70 11.14
N HIS A 70 6.88 -4.48 10.88
CA HIS A 70 7.75 -5.43 10.18
C HIS A 70 8.31 -6.54 11.10
N ASN A 71 8.08 -6.46 12.41
CA ASN A 71 8.57 -7.44 13.38
C ASN A 71 7.66 -8.67 13.44
N SER A 72 8.19 -9.86 13.12
CA SER A 72 7.45 -11.13 13.12
C SER A 72 7.01 -11.62 14.52
N ASN A 73 7.53 -11.01 15.58
CA ASN A 73 7.09 -11.26 16.96
C ASN A 73 5.88 -10.41 17.37
N VAL A 74 5.56 -9.35 16.62
CA VAL A 74 4.35 -8.53 16.84
C VAL A 74 3.22 -9.17 16.04
N ARG A 75 2.29 -9.83 16.75
CA ARG A 75 1.25 -10.69 16.14
C ARG A 75 -0.15 -10.32 16.63
N SER A 76 -1.16 -10.73 15.87
CA SER A 76 -2.58 -10.63 16.22
C SER A 76 -2.96 -9.22 16.72
N ALA A 77 -3.53 -9.10 17.92
CA ALA A 77 -3.94 -7.85 18.54
C ALA A 77 -2.81 -6.80 18.62
N GLN A 78 -1.58 -7.21 18.93
CA GLN A 78 -0.43 -6.28 18.95
C GLN A 78 -0.20 -5.65 17.57
N ALA A 79 -0.20 -6.47 16.51
CA ALA A 79 -0.03 -5.99 15.14
C ALA A 79 -1.20 -5.10 14.70
N ALA A 80 -2.43 -5.41 15.11
CA ALA A 80 -3.60 -4.57 14.86
C ALA A 80 -3.52 -3.21 15.57
N ALA A 81 -2.97 -3.18 16.79
CA ALA A 81 -2.74 -1.94 17.55
C ALA A 81 -1.71 -1.06 16.85
N VAL A 82 -0.53 -1.60 16.51
CA VAL A 82 0.50 -0.86 15.77
C VAL A 82 -0.02 -0.37 14.41
N THR A 83 -0.81 -1.18 13.71
CA THR A 83 -1.47 -0.79 12.45
C THR A 83 -2.37 0.43 12.61
N SER A 84 -3.08 0.51 13.73
CA SER A 84 -3.97 1.64 14.04
C SER A 84 -3.18 2.92 14.32
N LEU A 85 -2.06 2.80 15.05
CA LEU A 85 -1.12 3.91 15.26
C LEU A 85 -0.56 4.43 13.92
N ARG A 86 -0.10 3.52 13.05
CA ARG A 86 0.41 3.87 11.71
C ARG A 86 -0.65 4.59 10.88
N ARG A 87 -1.90 4.12 10.88
CA ARG A 87 -3.00 4.77 10.14
C ARG A 87 -3.30 6.16 10.67
N ALA A 88 -3.25 6.38 11.99
CA ALA A 88 -3.47 7.69 12.57
C ALA A 88 -2.40 8.68 12.10
N VAL A 89 -1.12 8.34 12.28
CA VAL A 89 0.03 9.18 11.86
C VAL A 89 0.03 9.46 10.36
N ARG A 90 -0.39 8.50 9.53
CA ARG A 90 -0.51 8.70 8.08
C ARG A 90 -1.67 9.60 7.68
N GLY A 91 -2.76 9.61 8.46
CA GLY A 91 -3.91 10.47 8.23
C GLY A 91 -3.66 11.92 8.65
N ASP A 92 -2.84 12.11 9.69
CA ASP A 92 -2.44 13.40 10.20
C ASP A 92 -0.99 13.33 10.72
N LYS A 93 -0.07 13.95 9.97
CA LYS A 93 1.37 13.91 10.27
C LYS A 93 1.73 14.69 11.52
N GLU A 94 0.90 15.67 11.92
CA GLU A 94 1.12 16.48 13.12
C GLU A 94 0.86 15.69 14.40
N LEU A 95 0.25 14.49 14.30
CA LEU A 95 0.09 13.59 15.43
C LEU A 95 1.41 12.97 15.90
N ALA A 96 2.38 12.79 14.99
CA ALA A 96 3.66 12.20 15.35
C ALA A 96 4.60 13.23 16.01
N PRO A 97 5.43 12.81 16.99
CA PRO A 97 5.50 11.46 17.57
C PRO A 97 4.36 11.22 18.59
N LEU A 98 4.03 9.94 18.82
CA LEU A 98 2.90 9.53 19.67
C LEU A 98 3.35 9.12 21.07
N SER A 99 3.00 9.90 22.10
CA SER A 99 3.10 9.47 23.50
C SER A 99 1.84 8.71 23.94
N LEU A 100 1.93 7.97 25.06
CA LEU A 100 0.76 7.31 25.66
C LEU A 100 -0.37 8.30 25.98
N ASP A 101 -0.06 9.51 26.46
CA ASP A 101 -1.06 10.55 26.74
C ASP A 101 -1.78 11.01 25.46
N LYS A 102 -1.04 11.28 24.37
CA LYS A 102 -1.64 11.66 23.08
C LYS A 102 -2.57 10.56 22.56
N ILE A 103 -2.16 9.31 22.67
CA ILE A 103 -2.98 8.16 22.26
C ILE A 103 -4.22 8.04 23.14
N ALA A 104 -4.06 8.11 24.46
CA ALA A 104 -5.16 8.05 25.42
C ALA A 104 -6.21 9.14 25.16
N ARG A 105 -5.77 10.39 24.94
CA ARG A 105 -6.66 11.49 24.57
C ARG A 105 -7.40 11.21 23.27
N GLY A 106 -6.72 10.67 22.26
CA GLY A 106 -7.35 10.30 21.01
C GLY A 106 -8.44 9.22 21.15
N VAL A 107 -8.34 8.35 22.16
CA VAL A 107 -9.37 7.33 22.46
C VAL A 107 -10.59 7.95 23.16
N VAL A 108 -10.38 8.83 24.14
CA VAL A 108 -11.47 9.39 24.95
C VAL A 108 -12.13 10.63 24.35
N THR A 109 -11.44 11.32 23.44
CA THR A 109 -11.98 12.51 22.78
C THR A 109 -13.21 12.14 21.95
N LYS A 110 -14.27 12.95 22.07
CA LYS A 110 -15.51 12.71 21.34
C LYS A 110 -15.28 12.81 19.82
N PRO A 111 -15.90 11.95 19.00
CA PRO A 111 -15.77 11.99 17.54
C PRO A 111 -16.18 13.32 16.89
N THR A 112 -16.95 14.16 17.58
CA THR A 112 -17.43 15.47 17.12
C THR A 112 -16.44 16.62 17.39
N ALA A 113 -15.32 16.36 18.06
CA ALA A 113 -14.30 17.36 18.30
C ALA A 113 -13.64 17.83 16.98
N GLN A 114 -13.02 19.01 17.00
CA GLN A 114 -12.29 19.56 15.87
C GLN A 114 -10.84 19.89 16.30
N PRO A 115 -9.82 19.29 15.66
CA PRO A 115 -9.93 18.23 14.65
C PRO A 115 -10.53 16.94 15.23
N ALA A 116 -11.17 16.14 14.37
CA ALA A 116 -11.75 14.87 14.80
C ALA A 116 -10.63 13.90 15.20
N PRO A 117 -10.75 13.19 16.34
CA PRO A 117 -9.71 12.28 16.79
C PRO A 117 -9.59 11.06 15.86
N PRO A 118 -8.41 10.41 15.82
CA PRO A 118 -8.26 9.15 15.12
C PRO A 118 -9.23 8.09 15.66
N LYS A 119 -9.89 7.36 14.76
CA LYS A 119 -10.82 6.27 15.12
C LYS A 119 -10.09 4.98 15.51
N TYR A 120 -9.20 5.04 16.50
CA TYR A 120 -8.26 3.97 16.84
C TYR A 120 -8.93 2.60 17.00
N GLN A 121 -9.99 2.50 17.81
CA GLN A 121 -10.69 1.24 18.07
C GLN A 121 -11.26 0.61 16.77
N SER A 122 -11.88 1.42 15.92
CA SER A 122 -12.42 0.94 14.63
C SER A 122 -11.31 0.52 13.66
N MET A 123 -10.16 1.23 13.66
CA MET A 123 -9.00 0.83 12.88
C MET A 123 -8.41 -0.50 13.37
N PHE A 124 -8.37 -0.70 14.69
CA PHE A 124 -7.88 -1.90 15.35
C PHE A 124 -8.74 -3.11 14.99
N GLU A 125 -10.06 -3.02 15.14
CA GLU A 125 -10.99 -4.11 14.82
C GLU A 125 -10.91 -4.50 13.33
N THR A 126 -10.79 -3.50 12.44
CA THR A 126 -10.63 -3.75 11.01
C THR A 126 -9.32 -4.47 10.71
N ALA A 127 -8.22 -4.05 11.35
CA ALA A 127 -6.90 -4.65 11.19
C ALA A 127 -6.87 -6.08 11.74
N LEU A 128 -7.39 -6.30 12.95
CA LEU A 128 -7.45 -7.61 13.59
C LEU A 128 -8.26 -8.59 12.75
N LYS A 129 -9.46 -8.21 12.33
CA LYS A 129 -10.29 -9.04 11.44
C LYS A 129 -9.55 -9.42 10.17
N LYS A 130 -8.82 -8.48 9.56
CA LYS A 130 -8.02 -8.75 8.36
C LYS A 130 -6.90 -9.75 8.63
N ILE A 131 -6.16 -9.58 9.72
CA ILE A 131 -5.09 -10.49 10.15
C ILE A 131 -5.61 -11.91 10.34
N GLU A 132 -6.77 -12.06 10.98
CA GLU A 132 -7.38 -13.35 11.31
C GLU A 132 -7.99 -14.05 10.09
N THR A 133 -8.55 -13.30 9.14
CA THR A 133 -9.27 -13.87 8.00
C THR A 133 -8.39 -14.09 6.77
N THR A 134 -7.19 -13.51 6.73
CA THR A 134 -6.26 -13.67 5.60
C THR A 134 -5.59 -15.05 5.65
N LYS A 135 -5.80 -15.86 4.60
CA LYS A 135 -5.07 -17.12 4.40
C LYS A 135 -3.58 -16.84 4.16
N ARG A 136 -2.72 -17.59 4.85
CA ARG A 136 -1.26 -17.38 4.84
C ARG A 136 -0.52 -18.11 3.74
N ASP A 137 -1.15 -19.10 3.11
CA ASP A 137 -0.61 -19.71 1.91
C ASP A 137 -0.58 -18.68 0.77
N LEU A 138 0.39 -18.80 -0.13
CA LEU A 138 0.54 -17.85 -1.24
C LEU A 138 -0.72 -17.80 -2.10
N PHE A 139 -1.13 -18.96 -2.65
CA PHE A 139 -2.21 -19.09 -3.64
C PHE A 139 -3.26 -20.09 -3.14
N ALA A 140 -3.92 -19.76 -2.04
CA ALA A 140 -4.78 -20.68 -1.30
C ALA A 140 -5.99 -21.19 -2.09
N ASP A 141 -6.51 -20.40 -3.03
CA ASP A 141 -7.71 -20.72 -3.81
C ASP A 141 -7.42 -20.84 -5.32
N GLY A 142 -6.18 -21.14 -5.69
CA GLY A 142 -5.74 -21.29 -7.09
C GLY A 142 -5.06 -20.04 -7.66
N PRO A 143 -5.00 -19.91 -9.00
CA PRO A 143 -4.27 -18.83 -9.65
C PRO A 143 -4.75 -17.43 -9.25
N PRO A 144 -3.86 -16.42 -9.21
CA PRO A 144 -4.23 -15.03 -8.96
C PRO A 144 -5.35 -14.54 -9.88
N GLN A 145 -6.35 -13.87 -9.29
CA GLN A 145 -7.45 -13.27 -10.04
C GLN A 145 -7.51 -11.76 -9.80
N LEU A 146 -7.69 -10.98 -10.86
CA LEU A 146 -7.76 -9.52 -10.80
C LEU A 146 -8.86 -9.03 -9.82
N GLU A 147 -10.03 -9.67 -9.86
CA GLU A 147 -11.21 -9.34 -9.06
C GLU A 147 -10.99 -9.51 -7.56
N SER A 148 -10.01 -10.34 -7.20
CA SER A 148 -9.63 -10.61 -5.82
C SER A 148 -8.78 -9.48 -5.21
N ILE A 149 -8.19 -8.61 -6.03
CA ILE A 149 -7.25 -7.59 -5.58
C ILE A 149 -7.98 -6.35 -5.04
N SER A 150 -7.55 -5.85 -3.89
CA SER A 150 -7.88 -4.50 -3.41
C SER A 150 -6.71 -3.89 -2.64
N GLN A 151 -6.37 -2.64 -2.94
CA GLN A 151 -5.15 -1.96 -2.48
C GLN A 151 -4.94 -1.83 -0.96
N GLY A 152 -5.97 -1.97 -0.14
CA GLY A 152 -5.81 -1.73 1.29
C GLY A 152 -5.46 -0.26 1.60
N ARG A 153 -4.58 -0.01 2.58
CA ARG A 153 -4.34 1.32 3.16
C ARG A 153 -2.86 1.74 3.14
N LEU A 154 -2.07 1.12 2.26
CA LEU A 154 -0.62 1.34 2.21
C LEU A 154 -0.24 2.62 1.45
N GLY A 155 -0.80 2.84 0.26
CA GLY A 155 -0.49 4.00 -0.61
C GLY A 155 0.32 3.67 -1.87
N ASP A 156 0.30 2.41 -2.28
CA ASP A 156 1.17 1.77 -3.28
C ASP A 156 0.47 1.47 -4.62
N CYS A 157 -0.45 2.32 -5.09
CA CYS A 157 -1.31 1.98 -6.25
C CYS A 157 -0.48 1.70 -7.50
N PHE A 158 0.63 2.40 -7.63
CA PHE A 158 1.60 2.26 -8.71
C PHE A 158 2.21 0.86 -8.78
N LEU A 159 2.32 0.15 -7.65
CA LEU A 159 2.85 -1.21 -7.58
C LEU A 159 1.77 -2.23 -7.95
N LEU A 160 0.56 -2.05 -7.39
CA LEU A 160 -0.52 -3.01 -7.57
C LEU A 160 -1.09 -3.04 -8.98
N VAL A 161 -0.97 -1.96 -9.75
CA VAL A 161 -1.42 -1.97 -11.14
C VAL A 161 -0.61 -2.92 -12.01
N SER A 162 0.71 -2.99 -11.82
CA SER A 162 1.56 -3.92 -12.56
C SER A 162 1.26 -5.37 -12.18
N MET A 163 1.10 -5.63 -10.87
CA MET A 163 0.70 -6.95 -10.36
C MET A 163 -0.68 -7.36 -10.89
N GLY A 164 -1.67 -6.48 -10.81
CA GLY A 164 -3.03 -6.77 -11.25
C GLY A 164 -3.13 -6.97 -12.75
N THR A 165 -2.51 -6.11 -13.56
CA THR A 165 -2.45 -6.33 -15.02
C THR A 165 -1.79 -7.67 -15.34
N CYS A 166 -0.74 -8.07 -14.61
CA CYS A 166 -0.13 -9.38 -14.77
C CYS A 166 -1.08 -10.53 -14.35
N ALA A 167 -1.79 -10.41 -13.22
CA ALA A 167 -2.79 -11.39 -12.82
C ALA A 167 -3.91 -11.56 -13.85
N TYR A 168 -4.23 -10.50 -14.60
CA TYR A 168 -5.20 -10.54 -15.69
C TYR A 168 -4.64 -11.19 -16.96
N CYS A 169 -3.41 -10.86 -17.37
CA CYS A 169 -2.84 -11.30 -18.64
C CYS A 169 -2.10 -12.66 -18.57
N ASP A 170 -1.41 -12.92 -17.45
CA ASP A 170 -0.46 -14.03 -17.27
C ASP A 170 -0.34 -14.39 -15.76
N PRO A 171 -1.40 -14.92 -15.12
CA PRO A 171 -1.39 -15.26 -13.69
C PRO A 171 -0.32 -16.31 -13.34
N ASP A 172 0.04 -17.19 -14.29
CA ASP A 172 1.10 -18.19 -14.14
C ASP A 172 2.47 -17.54 -13.88
N ARG A 173 2.73 -16.35 -14.43
CA ARG A 173 3.97 -15.61 -14.16
C ARG A 173 4.08 -15.24 -12.68
N LEU A 174 3.00 -14.79 -12.06
CA LEU A 174 2.99 -14.48 -10.62
C LEU A 174 3.18 -15.73 -9.77
N MET A 175 2.58 -16.86 -10.18
CA MET A 175 2.77 -18.14 -9.50
C MET A 175 4.22 -18.64 -9.59
N LYS A 176 4.85 -18.55 -10.76
CA LYS A 176 6.26 -18.93 -10.95
C LYS A 176 7.21 -18.00 -10.20
N MET A 177 6.85 -16.71 -10.11
CA MET A 177 7.61 -15.68 -9.41
C MET A 177 7.75 -15.98 -7.92
N MET A 178 6.74 -16.54 -7.24
CA MET A 178 6.72 -16.69 -5.78
C MET A 178 6.58 -18.16 -5.36
N GLN A 179 7.58 -18.69 -4.67
CA GLN A 179 7.61 -20.09 -4.25
C GLN A 179 7.89 -20.20 -2.75
N GLN A 180 6.94 -20.78 -2.02
CA GLN A 180 7.11 -21.05 -0.60
C GLN A 180 8.18 -22.14 -0.39
N GLN A 181 9.08 -21.91 0.55
CA GLN A 181 10.17 -22.80 0.92
C GLN A 181 9.80 -23.65 2.15
N PRO A 182 10.46 -24.81 2.39
CA PRO A 182 10.17 -25.67 3.53
C PRO A 182 10.35 -25.01 4.90
N ASP A 183 11.19 -23.98 5.00
CA ASP A 183 11.45 -23.21 6.23
C ASP A 183 10.42 -22.09 6.46
N GLY A 184 9.41 -21.96 5.59
CA GLY A 184 8.38 -20.93 5.66
C GLY A 184 8.76 -19.60 5.01
N LYS A 185 9.99 -19.46 4.50
CA LYS A 185 10.39 -18.29 3.68
C LYS A 185 9.81 -18.41 2.27
N ILE A 186 9.98 -17.34 1.51
CA ILE A 186 9.48 -17.27 0.13
C ILE A 186 10.65 -16.93 -0.78
N LEU A 187 10.93 -17.82 -1.72
CA LEU A 187 11.81 -17.55 -2.84
C LEU A 187 11.03 -16.74 -3.89
N VAL A 188 11.57 -15.60 -4.26
CA VAL A 188 11.03 -14.74 -5.30
C VAL A 188 12.01 -14.69 -6.47
N THR A 189 11.55 -14.98 -7.68
CA THR A 189 12.31 -14.83 -8.93
C THR A 189 11.74 -13.66 -9.72
N LEU A 190 12.49 -12.56 -9.81
CA LEU A 190 12.10 -11.36 -10.55
C LEU A 190 12.15 -11.61 -12.07
N GLY A 191 11.56 -10.72 -12.86
CA GLY A 191 11.46 -10.90 -14.30
C GLY A 191 12.82 -10.95 -15.03
N ASN A 192 13.88 -10.38 -14.46
CA ASN A 192 15.24 -10.49 -14.99
C ASN A 192 16.00 -11.74 -14.50
N GLY A 193 15.32 -12.68 -13.82
CA GLY A 193 15.92 -13.89 -13.25
C GLY A 193 16.62 -13.70 -11.91
N ARG A 194 16.74 -12.47 -11.39
CA ARG A 194 17.28 -12.23 -10.04
C ARG A 194 16.41 -12.93 -9.00
N GLN A 195 17.04 -13.68 -8.12
CA GLN A 195 16.37 -14.34 -7.00
C GLN A 195 16.61 -13.60 -5.68
N LEU A 196 15.58 -13.54 -4.85
CA LEU A 196 15.66 -13.09 -3.47
C LEU A 196 14.84 -14.01 -2.57
N THR A 197 15.30 -14.24 -1.35
CA THR A 197 14.53 -14.95 -0.32
C THR A 197 14.04 -13.94 0.70
N ILE A 198 12.74 -13.90 0.94
CA ILE A 198 12.11 -13.01 1.90
C ILE A 198 11.37 -13.80 2.98
N GLU A 199 11.27 -13.22 4.17
CA GLU A 199 10.37 -13.72 5.21
C GLU A 199 8.91 -13.55 4.76
N ALA A 200 8.04 -14.48 5.16
CA ALA A 200 6.60 -14.34 4.94
C ALA A 200 6.06 -13.01 5.49
N PRO A 201 4.97 -12.45 4.92
CA PRO A 201 4.37 -11.23 5.43
C PRO A 201 3.97 -11.36 6.91
N THR A 202 4.39 -10.40 7.74
CA THR A 202 3.97 -10.32 9.15
C THR A 202 2.48 -9.96 9.26
N ASP A 203 1.91 -10.08 10.45
CA ASP A 203 0.55 -9.62 10.71
C ASP A 203 0.40 -8.11 10.46
N GLY A 204 1.42 -7.31 10.80
CA GLY A 204 1.43 -5.88 10.52
C GLY A 204 1.43 -5.57 9.01
N GLU A 205 2.25 -6.29 8.24
CA GLU A 205 2.32 -6.14 6.78
C GLU A 205 1.00 -6.57 6.11
N VAL A 206 0.43 -7.71 6.53
CA VAL A 206 -0.91 -8.16 6.09
C VAL A 206 -1.97 -7.13 6.44
N ALA A 207 -1.94 -6.52 7.62
CA ALA A 207 -2.94 -5.56 8.03
C ALA A 207 -2.96 -4.29 7.16
N ILE A 208 -1.79 -3.76 6.79
CA ILE A 208 -1.68 -2.49 6.05
C ILE A 208 -1.73 -2.65 4.52
N GLY A 209 -1.21 -3.76 3.99
CA GLY A 209 -1.03 -3.98 2.56
C GLY A 209 -2.31 -4.27 1.79
N ALA A 210 -2.17 -4.71 0.55
CA ALA A 210 -3.26 -5.14 -0.31
C ALA A 210 -3.98 -6.37 0.25
N THR A 211 -5.11 -6.70 -0.36
CA THR A 211 -5.88 -7.93 -0.12
C THR A 211 -6.10 -8.66 -1.43
N SER A 212 -6.26 -9.97 -1.31
CA SER A 212 -6.60 -10.91 -2.37
C SER A 212 -8.00 -11.54 -2.15
N ARG A 213 -8.89 -10.86 -1.40
CA ARG A 213 -10.19 -11.39 -0.94
C ARG A 213 -10.11 -12.81 -0.35
N ASN A 214 -9.09 -13.06 0.46
CA ASN A 214 -8.80 -14.33 1.14
C ASN A 214 -8.36 -15.49 0.22
N THR A 215 -7.87 -15.19 -0.99
CA THR A 215 -7.28 -16.20 -1.91
C THR A 215 -5.79 -16.48 -1.64
N GLY A 216 -5.25 -15.97 -0.52
CA GLY A 216 -3.87 -16.18 -0.08
C GLY A 216 -3.10 -14.87 0.15
N CYS A 217 -1.86 -14.96 0.58
CA CYS A 217 -1.03 -13.79 0.90
C CYS A 217 -0.15 -13.31 -0.27
N TRP A 218 -0.38 -13.80 -1.49
CA TRP A 218 0.42 -13.48 -2.68
C TRP A 218 0.50 -11.97 -2.97
N THR A 219 -0.55 -11.19 -2.72
CA THR A 219 -0.53 -9.72 -2.90
C THR A 219 0.45 -9.05 -1.94
N ASN A 220 0.43 -9.46 -0.66
CA ASN A 220 1.33 -8.90 0.36
C ASN A 220 2.77 -9.36 0.16
N THR A 221 2.95 -10.59 -0.32
CA THR A 221 4.25 -11.12 -0.70
C THR A 221 4.85 -10.31 -1.85
N TYR A 222 4.06 -10.00 -2.88
CA TYR A 222 4.50 -9.18 -3.99
C TYR A 222 4.87 -7.75 -3.54
N GLU A 223 4.03 -7.10 -2.72
CA GLU A 223 4.33 -5.80 -2.11
C GLU A 223 5.67 -5.83 -1.37
N LYS A 224 5.89 -6.84 -0.50
CA LYS A 224 7.11 -7.01 0.27
C LYS A 224 8.33 -7.25 -0.62
N ALA A 225 8.22 -8.12 -1.62
CA ALA A 225 9.32 -8.44 -2.53
C ALA A 225 9.79 -7.24 -3.33
N VAL A 226 8.85 -6.53 -3.98
CA VAL A 226 9.17 -5.31 -4.75
C VAL A 226 9.67 -4.21 -3.81
N GLY A 227 9.06 -4.05 -2.64
CA GLY A 227 9.50 -3.11 -1.62
C GLY A 227 10.94 -3.37 -1.16
N THR A 228 11.35 -4.64 -1.01
CA THR A 228 12.73 -5.00 -0.65
C THR A 228 13.72 -4.56 -1.73
N VAL A 229 13.44 -4.87 -3.01
CA VAL A 229 14.29 -4.45 -4.13
C VAL A 229 14.39 -2.93 -4.22
N MET A 230 13.26 -2.23 -4.05
CA MET A 230 13.24 -0.77 -4.05
C MET A 230 14.00 -0.17 -2.86
N LEU A 231 13.90 -0.78 -1.68
CA LEU A 231 14.61 -0.33 -0.48
C LEU A 231 16.11 -0.45 -0.64
N GLU A 232 16.62 -1.59 -1.11
CA GLU A 232 18.04 -1.78 -1.40
C GLU A 232 18.59 -0.69 -2.35
N ARG A 233 17.83 -0.35 -3.41
CA ARG A 233 18.19 0.72 -4.35
C ARG A 233 18.18 2.09 -3.68
N ALA A 234 17.19 2.38 -2.86
CA ALA A 234 17.05 3.64 -2.16
C ALA A 234 18.17 3.84 -1.12
N SER A 235 18.55 2.77 -0.40
CA SER A 235 19.65 2.78 0.56
C SER A 235 21.00 3.08 -0.10
N LYS A 236 21.27 2.55 -1.31
CA LYS A 236 22.48 2.90 -2.09
C LYS A 236 22.54 4.40 -2.46
N LYS A 237 21.38 5.08 -2.50
CA LYS A 237 21.26 6.52 -2.78
C LYS A 237 21.15 7.37 -1.50
N GLY A 238 21.34 6.78 -0.32
CA GLY A 238 21.26 7.48 0.97
C GLY A 238 19.85 7.84 1.42
N THR A 239 18.80 7.27 0.81
CA THR A 239 17.41 7.50 1.25
C THR A 239 17.12 6.70 2.53
N ARG A 240 16.48 7.34 3.52
CA ARG A 240 16.25 6.78 4.85
C ARG A 240 14.80 6.27 4.99
N HIS A 241 14.56 5.04 4.53
CA HIS A 241 13.38 4.25 4.89
C HIS A 241 13.83 3.05 5.72
N VAL A 242 12.99 2.62 6.66
CA VAL A 242 13.35 1.58 7.64
C VAL A 242 12.80 0.20 7.28
N THR A 243 11.75 0.13 6.45
CA THR A 243 11.13 -1.14 6.02
C THR A 243 10.69 -1.10 4.55
N PRO A 244 10.57 -2.26 3.88
CA PRO A 244 10.06 -2.33 2.50
C PRO A 244 8.74 -1.59 2.28
N LEU A 245 7.75 -1.82 3.16
CA LEU A 245 6.42 -1.22 3.03
C LEU A 245 6.40 0.28 3.36
N SER A 246 7.30 0.76 4.24
CA SER A 246 7.42 2.20 4.52
C SER A 246 7.84 3.00 3.28
N LEU A 247 8.63 2.39 2.38
CA LEU A 247 9.08 2.99 1.12
C LEU A 247 7.98 2.96 0.06
N ILE A 248 7.35 1.81 -0.19
CA ILE A 248 6.31 1.74 -1.24
C ILE A 248 5.00 2.44 -0.83
N GLY A 249 4.80 2.67 0.47
CA GLY A 249 3.63 3.39 0.99
C GLY A 249 3.66 4.91 0.86
N VAL A 250 4.68 5.52 0.24
CA VAL A 250 4.72 6.99 0.00
C VAL A 250 4.41 7.41 -1.44
N GLY A 251 4.08 6.44 -2.31
CA GLY A 251 3.78 6.68 -3.71
C GLY A 251 4.99 6.46 -4.64
N GLY A 252 4.74 6.42 -5.94
CA GLY A 252 5.74 6.05 -6.93
C GLY A 252 5.19 6.04 -8.35
N THR A 253 6.03 5.56 -9.29
CA THR A 253 5.65 5.38 -10.70
C THR A 253 5.45 3.90 -11.02
N PRO A 254 4.42 3.52 -11.79
CA PRO A 254 4.15 2.12 -12.09
C PRO A 254 5.17 1.48 -13.04
N SER A 255 6.03 2.28 -13.69
CA SER A 255 7.10 1.79 -14.56
C SER A 255 8.10 0.91 -13.82
N VAL A 256 8.52 1.29 -12.60
CA VAL A 256 9.56 0.54 -11.86
C VAL A 256 9.07 -0.84 -11.41
N PRO A 257 7.88 -0.98 -10.78
CA PRO A 257 7.32 -2.30 -10.49
C PRO A 257 7.08 -3.13 -11.75
N LEU A 258 6.71 -2.50 -12.87
CA LEU A 258 6.57 -3.21 -14.14
C LEU A 258 7.90 -3.78 -14.63
N GLU A 259 8.99 -3.00 -14.62
CA GLU A 259 10.34 -3.49 -14.95
C GLU A 259 10.79 -4.61 -14.02
N ILE A 260 10.48 -4.52 -12.72
CA ILE A 260 10.82 -5.55 -11.74
C ILE A 260 10.10 -6.86 -12.05
N LEU A 261 8.81 -6.77 -12.40
CA LEU A 261 7.95 -7.91 -12.69
C LEU A 261 8.29 -8.59 -14.02
N THR A 262 8.64 -7.82 -15.05
CA THR A 262 8.84 -8.36 -16.41
C THR A 262 10.30 -8.59 -16.77
N GLY A 263 11.24 -7.90 -16.11
CA GLY A 263 12.64 -7.88 -16.53
C GLY A 263 12.89 -7.09 -17.81
N HIS A 264 11.88 -6.38 -18.33
CA HIS A 264 11.98 -5.57 -19.53
C HIS A 264 11.87 -4.09 -19.22
N LYS A 265 12.50 -3.24 -20.05
CA LYS A 265 12.34 -1.79 -19.97
C LYS A 265 10.88 -1.40 -20.20
N VAL A 266 10.55 -0.22 -19.71
CA VAL A 266 9.25 0.40 -19.96
C VAL A 266 9.41 1.62 -20.84
N ARG A 267 8.66 1.66 -21.94
CA ARG A 267 8.51 2.86 -22.75
C ARG A 267 7.31 3.65 -22.28
N LYS A 268 7.51 4.94 -22.04
CA LYS A 268 6.46 5.85 -21.59
C LYS A 268 5.91 6.67 -22.76
N HIS A 269 4.61 6.61 -23.00
CA HIS A 269 3.89 7.47 -23.94
C HIS A 269 3.15 8.56 -23.17
N SER A 270 3.65 9.81 -23.23
CA SER A 270 3.04 10.94 -22.53
C SER A 270 1.70 11.31 -23.16
N CYS A 271 0.68 11.53 -22.32
CA CYS A 271 -0.60 12.04 -22.80
C CYS A 271 -0.69 13.58 -22.80
N GLN A 272 0.36 14.28 -22.34
CA GLN A 272 0.39 15.74 -22.27
C GLN A 272 0.16 16.43 -23.63
N PRO A 273 0.79 16.01 -24.74
CA PRO A 273 0.60 16.68 -26.03
C PRO A 273 -0.86 16.69 -26.49
N TYR A 274 -1.61 15.61 -26.21
CA TYR A 274 -3.03 15.51 -26.57
C TYR A 274 -3.91 16.47 -25.78
N ARG A 275 -3.52 16.82 -24.55
CA ARG A 275 -4.20 17.82 -23.73
C ARG A 275 -3.87 19.25 -24.14
N GLU A 276 -2.73 19.48 -24.77
CA GLU A 276 -2.33 20.82 -25.21
C GLU A 276 -2.91 21.15 -26.59
N ALA A 277 -2.95 20.16 -27.48
CA ALA A 277 -3.55 20.28 -28.81
C ALA A 277 -5.06 19.96 -28.75
N LYS A 278 -5.89 20.96 -28.45
CA LYS A 278 -7.36 20.82 -28.41
C LYS A 278 -8.06 21.66 -29.49
N ASP A 279 -9.18 21.16 -30.00
CA ASP A 279 -10.14 21.94 -30.77
C ASP A 279 -10.98 22.85 -29.86
N GLU A 280 -11.82 23.71 -30.45
CA GLU A 280 -12.74 24.60 -29.72
C GLU A 280 -13.76 23.85 -28.86
N SER A 281 -14.02 22.58 -29.17
CA SER A 281 -14.90 21.67 -28.40
C SER A 281 -14.17 20.94 -27.27
N GLY A 282 -12.87 21.21 -27.08
CA GLY A 282 -12.06 20.62 -26.03
C GLY A 282 -11.60 19.19 -26.30
N ARG A 283 -11.71 18.69 -27.54
CA ARG A 283 -11.23 17.36 -27.97
C ARG A 283 -9.80 17.44 -28.49
N SER A 284 -9.03 16.37 -28.31
CA SER A 284 -7.66 16.34 -28.83
C SER A 284 -7.65 16.35 -30.36
N THR A 285 -6.81 17.21 -30.94
CA THR A 285 -6.49 17.23 -32.39
C THR A 285 -5.17 16.54 -32.71
N ALA A 286 -4.42 16.11 -31.69
CA ALA A 286 -3.12 15.47 -31.88
C ALA A 286 -3.26 14.04 -32.45
N ASP A 287 -2.29 13.66 -33.28
CA ASP A 287 -2.26 12.35 -33.91
C ASP A 287 -2.01 11.24 -32.88
N LEU A 288 -2.98 10.31 -32.81
CA LEU A 288 -2.95 9.13 -31.94
C LEU A 288 -2.34 7.90 -32.62
N SER A 289 -1.95 7.97 -33.90
CA SER A 289 -1.46 6.84 -34.69
C SER A 289 -0.35 6.07 -33.96
N ALA A 290 0.68 6.76 -33.48
CA ALA A 290 1.80 6.15 -32.76
C ALA A 290 1.35 5.41 -31.50
N LEU A 291 0.44 5.99 -30.72
CA LEU A 291 -0.10 5.34 -29.52
C LEU A 291 -0.94 4.11 -29.88
N ARG A 292 -1.78 4.20 -30.91
CA ARG A 292 -2.57 3.06 -31.40
C ARG A 292 -1.66 1.91 -31.80
N GLU A 293 -0.65 2.16 -32.62
CA GLU A 293 0.32 1.13 -33.04
C GLU A 293 1.07 0.53 -31.85
N ASP A 294 1.40 1.35 -30.85
CA ASP A 294 2.04 0.88 -29.63
C ASP A 294 1.16 -0.03 -28.79
N LEU A 295 -0.12 0.31 -28.64
CA LEU A 295 -1.09 -0.52 -27.93
C LEU A 295 -1.38 -1.82 -28.71
N LYS A 296 -1.64 -1.74 -30.02
CA LYS A 296 -1.85 -2.93 -30.87
C LYS A 296 -0.72 -3.93 -30.71
N ARG A 297 0.51 -3.46 -30.89
CA ARG A 297 1.70 -4.32 -30.79
C ARG A 297 1.88 -4.87 -29.38
N ALA A 298 1.66 -4.06 -28.34
CA ALA A 298 1.78 -4.53 -26.96
C ALA A 298 0.81 -5.66 -26.66
N PHE A 299 -0.47 -5.50 -26.99
CA PHE A 299 -1.47 -6.54 -26.72
C PHE A 299 -1.33 -7.76 -27.63
N ALA A 300 -0.95 -7.59 -28.91
CA ALA A 300 -0.65 -8.71 -29.80
C ALA A 300 0.50 -9.60 -29.28
N GLU A 301 1.51 -8.98 -28.66
CA GLU A 301 2.67 -9.65 -28.07
C GLU A 301 2.48 -10.03 -26.59
N LYS A 302 1.27 -9.88 -26.04
CA LYS A 302 0.94 -10.14 -24.63
C LYS A 302 1.82 -9.37 -23.63
N ARG A 303 2.28 -8.18 -24.02
CA ARG A 303 3.02 -7.25 -23.15
C ARG A 303 2.07 -6.52 -22.22
N LEU A 304 2.55 -6.21 -21.03
CA LEU A 304 1.78 -5.52 -20.00
C LEU A 304 1.79 -4.00 -20.24
N VAL A 305 0.62 -3.39 -20.01
CA VAL A 305 0.45 -1.94 -20.07
C VAL A 305 -0.16 -1.44 -18.77
N VAL A 306 0.45 -0.41 -18.20
CA VAL A 306 -0.02 0.29 -17.00
C VAL A 306 0.08 1.79 -17.23
N GLY A 307 -0.36 2.59 -16.28
CA GLY A 307 -0.06 4.00 -16.28
C GLY A 307 -0.72 4.70 -15.12
N GLY A 308 -0.83 6.02 -15.20
CA GLY A 308 -1.45 6.78 -14.14
C GLY A 308 -1.65 8.22 -14.53
N CYS A 309 -2.30 8.95 -13.64
CA CYS A 309 -2.50 10.38 -13.73
C CYS A 309 -1.91 11.04 -12.48
N GLY A 310 -1.34 12.24 -12.65
CA GLY A 310 -0.88 13.06 -11.54
C GLY A 310 -2.04 13.68 -10.75
N PRO A 311 -1.74 14.55 -9.78
CA PRO A 311 -2.73 15.38 -9.12
C PRO A 311 -3.60 16.15 -10.13
N LYS A 312 -4.80 16.53 -9.70
CA LYS A 312 -5.71 17.36 -10.49
C LYS A 312 -5.00 18.65 -10.90
N GLY A 313 -4.98 18.92 -12.20
CA GLY A 313 -4.32 20.07 -12.80
C GLY A 313 -4.92 20.36 -14.17
N SER A 314 -4.08 20.34 -15.21
CA SER A 314 -4.49 20.63 -16.60
C SER A 314 -5.28 19.51 -17.28
N GLN A 315 -5.50 18.38 -16.62
CA GLN A 315 -6.27 17.27 -17.18
C GLN A 315 -7.77 17.58 -17.17
N THR A 316 -8.51 16.99 -18.12
CA THR A 316 -9.97 17.01 -18.06
C THR A 316 -10.41 16.24 -16.81
N LEU A 317 -11.24 16.87 -15.97
CA LEU A 317 -11.76 16.28 -14.74
C LEU A 317 -13.00 15.43 -15.04
N VAL A 318 -12.85 14.11 -14.93
CA VAL A 318 -13.90 13.14 -15.24
C VAL A 318 -14.49 12.59 -13.95
N LYS A 319 -15.82 12.57 -13.85
CA LYS A 319 -16.50 12.03 -12.67
C LYS A 319 -16.25 10.52 -12.56
N GLY A 320 -16.09 10.03 -11.33
CA GLY A 320 -15.77 8.61 -11.08
C GLY A 320 -14.29 8.23 -11.27
N ILE A 321 -13.47 9.10 -11.86
CA ILE A 321 -12.02 8.88 -12.01
C ILE A 321 -11.26 9.41 -10.79
N TYR A 322 -10.32 8.60 -10.28
CA TYR A 322 -9.41 8.97 -9.21
C TYR A 322 -8.11 9.56 -9.80
N TYR A 323 -7.70 10.72 -9.28
CA TYR A 323 -6.48 11.43 -9.68
C TYR A 323 -5.36 11.21 -8.66
N ASN A 324 -4.12 11.51 -9.06
CA ASN A 324 -2.91 11.12 -8.33
C ASN A 324 -2.88 9.60 -8.10
N HIS A 325 -3.21 8.84 -9.16
CA HIS A 325 -3.53 7.43 -9.07
C HIS A 325 -3.07 6.67 -10.32
N SER A 326 -2.71 5.40 -10.12
CA SER A 326 -2.30 4.50 -11.18
C SER A 326 -3.43 3.56 -11.60
N TYR A 327 -3.42 3.14 -12.85
CA TYR A 327 -4.39 2.23 -13.46
C TYR A 327 -3.68 1.13 -14.24
N GLY A 328 -4.25 -0.08 -14.22
CA GLY A 328 -3.93 -1.12 -15.20
C GLY A 328 -4.61 -0.81 -16.52
N VAL A 329 -3.95 -1.10 -17.63
CA VAL A 329 -4.51 -1.00 -18.98
C VAL A 329 -4.59 -2.43 -19.52
N LEU A 330 -5.81 -2.98 -19.52
CA LEU A 330 -6.03 -4.41 -19.68
C LEU A 330 -6.19 -4.85 -21.13
N GLU A 331 -6.82 -4.00 -21.94
CA GLU A 331 -7.10 -4.30 -23.35
C GLU A 331 -7.13 -3.01 -24.17
N TYR A 332 -6.86 -3.14 -25.47
CA TYR A 332 -7.18 -2.15 -26.50
C TYR A 332 -7.95 -2.84 -27.62
N ASP A 333 -9.10 -2.27 -27.99
CA ASP A 333 -9.92 -2.72 -29.10
C ASP A 333 -9.78 -1.75 -30.27
N GLU A 334 -9.15 -2.22 -31.34
CA GLU A 334 -8.90 -1.45 -32.56
C GLU A 334 -10.20 -1.10 -33.32
N VAL A 335 -11.23 -1.96 -33.26
CA VAL A 335 -12.47 -1.76 -34.01
C VAL A 335 -13.25 -0.60 -33.43
N THR A 336 -13.33 -0.53 -32.10
CA THR A 336 -14.05 0.53 -31.40
C THR A 336 -13.16 1.69 -30.96
N ASP A 337 -11.84 1.59 -31.13
CA ASP A 337 -10.81 2.50 -30.63
C ASP A 337 -10.97 2.80 -29.13
N THR A 338 -11.25 1.76 -28.33
CA THR A 338 -11.46 1.88 -26.89
C THR A 338 -10.45 1.07 -26.07
N VAL A 339 -10.19 1.54 -24.86
CA VAL A 339 -9.25 0.96 -23.91
C VAL A 339 -10.00 0.50 -22.66
N LEU A 340 -9.72 -0.71 -22.20
CA LEU A 340 -10.21 -1.22 -20.92
C LEU A 340 -9.21 -0.88 -19.81
N PHE A 341 -9.64 -0.08 -18.84
CA PHE A 341 -8.85 0.27 -17.66
C PHE A 341 -9.27 -0.56 -16.45
N TRP A 342 -8.36 -0.68 -15.49
CA TRP A 342 -8.63 -1.22 -14.16
C TRP A 342 -8.05 -0.35 -13.06
N ASN A 343 -8.88 -0.02 -12.07
CA ASN A 343 -8.50 0.66 -10.85
C ASN A 343 -8.32 -0.33 -9.68
N PRO A 344 -7.15 -0.41 -9.03
CA PRO A 344 -6.87 -1.32 -7.91
C PRO A 344 -7.69 -1.07 -6.63
N PHE A 345 -8.47 0.02 -6.57
CA PHE A 345 -9.49 0.20 -5.53
C PHE A 345 -10.71 -0.72 -5.71
N GLY A 346 -10.95 -1.25 -6.91
CA GLY A 346 -12.09 -2.12 -7.19
C GLY A 346 -13.45 -1.40 -7.08
N HIS A 347 -13.48 -0.08 -7.26
CA HIS A 347 -14.67 0.75 -7.06
C HIS A 347 -15.79 0.46 -8.09
N LYS A 348 -17.01 0.92 -7.77
CA LYS A 348 -18.16 0.93 -8.67
C LYS A 348 -18.57 2.37 -8.95
N TYR A 349 -18.95 2.68 -10.18
CA TYR A 349 -19.46 3.99 -10.57
C TYR A 349 -20.56 3.85 -11.62
N THR A 350 -21.63 4.64 -11.47
CA THR A 350 -22.74 4.71 -12.42
C THR A 350 -22.94 6.18 -12.80
N PRO A 351 -22.66 6.54 -14.07
CA PRO A 351 -22.85 7.90 -14.57
C PRO A 351 -24.30 8.38 -14.47
N LYS A 352 -24.50 9.69 -14.26
CA LYS A 352 -25.83 10.35 -14.29
C LYS A 352 -26.18 10.85 -15.71
N GLY A 353 -25.91 10.02 -16.72
CA GLY A 353 -26.00 10.36 -18.13
C GLY A 353 -25.29 9.31 -18.99
N PRO A 354 -25.18 9.50 -20.31
CA PRO A 354 -24.36 8.62 -21.14
C PRO A 354 -22.89 8.68 -20.71
N ASP A 355 -22.19 7.56 -20.87
CA ASP A 355 -20.75 7.46 -20.63
C ASP A 355 -19.97 8.50 -21.46
N GLY A 356 -18.94 9.10 -20.86
CA GLY A 356 -18.07 10.08 -21.51
C GLY A 356 -17.41 11.05 -20.51
N LEU A 357 -16.54 11.94 -21.01
CA LEU A 357 -15.77 12.89 -20.18
C LEU A 357 -16.59 13.69 -19.15
N GLU A 358 -17.83 14.07 -19.46
CA GLU A 358 -18.67 14.88 -18.57
C GLU A 358 -19.30 14.09 -17.41
N ASN A 359 -19.76 12.87 -17.70
CA ASN A 359 -20.54 12.05 -16.78
C ASN A 359 -19.74 10.94 -16.11
N GLY A 360 -18.55 10.64 -16.63
CA GLY A 360 -17.77 9.47 -16.25
C GLY A 360 -18.14 8.25 -17.08
N TYR A 361 -17.60 7.11 -16.67
CA TYR A 361 -17.79 5.83 -17.37
C TYR A 361 -18.35 4.81 -16.41
N THR A 362 -19.18 3.90 -16.91
CA THR A 362 -19.72 2.82 -16.09
C THR A 362 -18.57 1.92 -15.61
N THR A 363 -18.40 1.85 -14.28
CA THR A 363 -17.32 1.09 -13.65
C THR A 363 -17.87 -0.04 -12.80
N THR A 364 -17.36 -1.25 -13.02
CA THR A 364 -17.65 -2.43 -12.18
C THR A 364 -16.35 -3.10 -11.76
N ASN A 365 -16.17 -3.32 -10.45
CA ASN A 365 -14.95 -3.91 -9.87
C ASN A 365 -13.66 -3.19 -10.35
N GLY A 366 -13.72 -1.87 -10.43
CA GLY A 366 -12.64 -1.02 -10.92
C GLY A 366 -12.41 -1.06 -12.43
N LYS A 367 -13.13 -1.89 -13.20
CA LYS A 367 -13.02 -2.01 -14.66
C LYS A 367 -13.99 -1.07 -15.37
N PHE A 368 -13.49 -0.31 -16.35
CA PHE A 368 -14.28 0.62 -17.18
C PHE A 368 -13.62 0.81 -18.54
N ARG A 369 -14.44 1.04 -19.58
CA ARG A 369 -13.97 1.18 -20.96
C ARG A 369 -14.10 2.63 -21.43
N VAL A 370 -13.08 3.11 -22.14
CA VAL A 370 -12.95 4.54 -22.52
C VAL A 370 -12.46 4.65 -23.96
N PRO A 371 -13.07 5.50 -24.81
CA PRO A 371 -12.49 5.86 -26.11
C PRO A 371 -11.06 6.40 -25.98
N LEU A 372 -10.12 5.95 -26.82
CA LEU A 372 -8.71 6.30 -26.67
C LEU A 372 -8.46 7.82 -26.75
N ASN A 373 -9.20 8.50 -27.62
CA ASN A 373 -9.18 9.96 -27.76
C ASN A 373 -9.68 10.70 -26.52
N GLU A 374 -10.53 10.09 -25.69
CA GLU A 374 -10.95 10.62 -24.39
C GLU A 374 -9.99 10.22 -23.27
N ALA A 375 -9.41 9.01 -23.35
CA ALA A 375 -8.45 8.51 -22.36
C ALA A 375 -7.25 9.45 -22.20
N VAL A 376 -6.66 9.91 -23.30
CA VAL A 376 -5.50 10.83 -23.30
C VAL A 376 -5.81 12.20 -22.67
N MET A 377 -7.08 12.57 -22.52
CA MET A 377 -7.50 13.85 -21.95
C MET A 377 -7.39 13.90 -20.43
N TRP A 378 -7.56 12.75 -19.76
CA TRP A 378 -7.48 12.64 -18.30
C TRP A 378 -6.27 11.84 -17.81
N PHE A 379 -5.76 10.92 -18.62
CA PHE A 379 -4.65 10.03 -18.24
C PHE A 379 -3.30 10.74 -18.35
N GLY A 380 -2.34 10.45 -17.47
CA GLY A 380 -1.03 11.12 -17.50
C GLY A 380 -0.12 10.56 -18.59
N SER A 381 0.02 9.23 -18.63
CA SER A 381 0.85 8.52 -19.59
C SER A 381 0.59 7.03 -19.58
N PHE A 382 0.78 6.37 -20.71
CA PHE A 382 0.90 4.91 -20.80
C PHE A 382 2.34 4.48 -20.55
N SER A 383 2.53 3.45 -19.74
CA SER A 383 3.79 2.76 -19.47
C SER A 383 3.66 1.37 -20.08
N ILE A 384 4.36 1.16 -21.19
CA ILE A 384 4.24 -0.03 -22.03
C ILE A 384 5.53 -0.84 -21.87
N GLU A 385 5.41 -2.08 -21.41
CA GLU A 385 6.51 -3.06 -21.41
C GLU A 385 7.11 -3.15 -22.82
N THR A 386 8.44 -3.21 -22.94
CA THR A 386 9.13 -3.46 -24.21
C THR A 386 9.71 -4.88 -24.25
N THR A 387 10.45 -5.22 -25.30
CA THR A 387 11.22 -6.47 -25.39
C THR A 387 12.69 -6.29 -25.00
N GLU A 388 13.11 -5.07 -24.67
CA GLU A 388 14.48 -4.79 -24.26
C GLU A 388 14.66 -5.15 -22.79
N ALA A 389 15.74 -5.84 -22.44
CA ALA A 389 16.05 -6.14 -21.04
C ALA A 389 16.17 -4.86 -20.21
N ALA A 390 15.54 -4.87 -19.02
CA ALA A 390 15.71 -3.83 -18.02
C ALA A 390 17.17 -3.80 -17.54
N PRO A 391 17.68 -2.65 -17.07
CA PRO A 391 18.99 -2.58 -16.43
C PRO A 391 19.09 -3.56 -15.25
N GLU A 392 20.30 -4.03 -14.93
CA GLU A 392 20.52 -4.85 -13.74
C GLU A 392 19.97 -4.15 -12.49
N MET A 393 19.24 -4.93 -11.68
CA MET A 393 18.27 -4.41 -10.72
C MET A 393 18.72 -4.40 -9.28
#